data_AF-A0A259F290-F1
#
_entry.id   AF-A0A259F290-F1
#
_cell.length_a   1.000
_cell.length_b   1.000
_cell.length_c   1.000
_cell.angle_alpha   90.00
_cell.angle_beta   90.00
_cell.angle_gamma   90.00
#
_symmetry.space_group_name_H-M   'P 1'
#
loop_
_entity.id
_entity.type
_entity.pdbx_description
1 polymer ?
#
loop_
_entity_poly.entity_id
_entity_poly.type
_entity_poly.pdbx_seq_one_letter_code
_entity_poly.pdbx_strand_id
1 'polypeptide(L)'
;MMGGAVPGHGWGMGRHHGMMGRYGAWMPGMGAGMMGFGMTPPDLTSEQVQKVDQLQQEALARNRSLAQQLWAAQDTLNRLHRSEKRDWDAIRVASQKIFDLQRQQLDAAIDLQQKIDGLLTDSQRWDMARSWRGYGWMGAQ
;
A
#
# COMPACT_ATOMS: atom_id res chain seq x y z
N MET A 1 -49.22 20.63 31.54
CA MET A 1 -48.99 19.34 32.23
C MET A 1 -49.51 18.22 31.33
N MET A 2 -48.87 17.04 31.38
CA MET A 2 -49.00 15.85 30.49
C MET A 2 -48.13 15.97 29.23
N GLY A 3 -47.02 15.25 29.02
CA GLY A 3 -46.58 13.98 29.59
C GLY A 3 -46.68 12.88 28.54
N GLY A 4 -45.80 12.92 27.52
CA GLY A 4 -45.74 11.94 26.44
C GLY A 4 -44.53 11.03 26.57
N ALA A 5 -44.78 9.76 26.87
CA ALA A 5 -43.79 8.69 26.83
C ALA A 5 -43.75 8.06 25.43
N VAL A 6 -42.58 8.03 24.82
CA VAL A 6 -42.19 6.99 23.86
C VAL A 6 -40.72 6.66 24.10
N PRO A 7 -40.36 5.43 24.50
CA PRO A 7 -38.97 5.03 24.74
C PRO A 7 -38.31 4.63 23.42
N GLY A 8 -37.74 5.61 22.73
CA GLY A 8 -36.88 5.39 21.57
C GLY A 8 -35.51 4.88 22.00
N HIS A 9 -35.27 3.59 21.76
CA HIS A 9 -33.98 2.93 21.90
C HIS A 9 -32.95 3.57 20.95
N GLY A 10 -32.16 4.52 21.45
CA GLY A 10 -30.99 5.08 20.77
C GLY A 10 -29.76 4.19 20.92
N TRP A 11 -29.81 2.96 20.40
CA TRP A 11 -28.62 2.16 20.15
C TRP A 11 -27.99 2.63 18.84
N GLY A 12 -26.92 3.39 18.94
CA GLY A 12 -26.18 3.85 17.78
C GLY A 12 -24.85 4.44 18.20
N MET A 13 -23.89 3.57 18.51
CA MET A 13 -22.47 3.88 18.65
C MET A 13 -22.02 4.85 17.54
N GLY A 14 -21.95 6.14 17.87
CA GLY A 14 -21.22 7.14 17.11
C GLY A 14 -19.73 6.92 17.32
N ARG A 15 -19.19 5.81 16.82
CA ARG A 15 -17.76 5.68 16.55
C ARG A 15 -17.42 6.74 15.52
N HIS A 16 -17.01 7.92 15.98
CA HIS A 16 -16.16 8.80 15.20
C HIS A 16 -14.79 8.12 15.01
N HIS A 17 -14.77 7.00 14.26
CA HIS A 17 -13.58 6.61 13.51
C HIS A 17 -13.48 7.65 12.41
N GLY A 18 -12.57 8.60 12.63
CA GLY A 18 -12.24 9.62 11.66
C GLY A 18 -12.11 8.98 10.28
N MET A 19 -13.03 9.39 9.41
CA MET A 19 -12.93 9.25 7.98
C MET A 19 -11.48 9.43 7.56
N MET A 20 -10.92 8.36 7.01
CA MET A 20 -9.71 8.36 6.20
C MET A 20 -9.63 9.67 5.42
N GLY A 21 -8.66 10.51 5.82
CA GLY A 21 -8.51 11.84 5.30
C GLY A 21 -8.35 11.84 3.78
N ARG A 22 -8.93 12.86 3.17
CA ARG A 22 -8.98 13.19 1.74
C ARG A 22 -7.61 13.39 1.04
N TYR A 23 -6.52 12.98 1.69
CA TYR A 23 -5.13 13.01 1.20
C TYR A 23 -4.36 11.74 1.58
N GLY A 24 -5.06 10.62 1.76
CA GLY A 24 -4.48 9.33 2.17
C GLY A 24 -5.12 8.12 1.49
N ALA A 25 -5.77 8.31 0.34
CA ALA A 25 -6.30 7.20 -0.48
C ALA A 25 -5.21 6.37 -1.16
N TRP A 26 -3.95 6.51 -0.73
CA TRP A 26 -2.93 5.49 -0.92
C TRP A 26 -2.93 4.63 0.36
N MET A 27 -3.81 3.63 0.37
CA MET A 27 -3.90 2.49 1.30
C MET A 27 -4.59 2.74 2.66
N PRO A 28 -5.88 2.35 2.71
CA PRO A 28 -6.26 1.15 3.47
C PRO A 28 -7.00 0.17 2.56
N GLY A 29 -6.26 -0.71 1.87
CA GLY A 29 -6.88 -1.54 0.84
C GLY A 29 -5.92 -2.31 -0.08
N MET A 30 -4.61 -2.10 0.02
CA MET A 30 -3.65 -3.13 -0.42
C MET A 30 -3.56 -4.23 0.65
N GLY A 31 -4.70 -4.85 0.94
CA GLY A 31 -4.71 -6.15 1.59
C GLY A 31 -4.13 -7.14 0.60
N ALA A 32 -3.04 -7.83 0.97
CA ALA A 32 -2.51 -9.00 0.26
C ALA A 32 -2.29 -8.85 -1.27
N GLY A 33 -2.26 -7.63 -1.81
CA GLY A 33 -2.56 -7.39 -3.21
C GLY A 33 -1.96 -6.08 -3.68
N MET A 34 -0.64 -6.04 -3.70
CA MET A 34 0.10 -5.27 -4.69
C MET A 34 -0.10 -6.00 -6.03
N MET A 35 -1.33 -5.96 -6.57
CA MET A 35 -1.75 -6.58 -7.83
C MET A 35 -0.95 -5.99 -8.99
N GLY A 36 0.23 -6.57 -9.19
CA GLY A 36 1.27 -6.14 -10.09
C GLY A 36 2.53 -6.88 -9.70
N PHE A 37 3.18 -6.47 -8.61
CA PHE A 37 4.46 -7.05 -8.19
C PHE A 37 4.26 -8.34 -7.38
N GLY A 38 4.16 -9.46 -8.08
CA GLY A 38 3.95 -10.79 -7.48
C GLY A 38 3.14 -11.77 -8.32
N MET A 39 2.78 -11.43 -9.56
CA MET A 39 2.24 -12.43 -10.48
C MET A 39 3.35 -13.40 -10.87
N THR A 40 3.33 -14.56 -10.24
CA THR A 40 4.21 -15.68 -10.58
C THR A 40 3.79 -16.22 -11.96
N PRO A 41 4.72 -16.37 -12.92
CA PRO A 41 4.38 -16.94 -14.22
C PRO A 41 3.77 -18.32 -14.07
N PRO A 42 2.86 -18.72 -14.98
CA PRO A 42 2.51 -20.12 -15.11
C PRO A 42 3.78 -20.92 -15.47
N ASP A 43 3.85 -22.16 -15.00
CA ASP A 43 4.91 -23.13 -15.32
C ASP A 43 6.31 -22.82 -14.76
N LEU A 44 6.40 -22.36 -13.51
CA LEU A 44 7.67 -22.36 -12.78
C LEU A 44 8.09 -23.77 -12.37
N THR A 45 9.40 -24.04 -12.46
CA THR A 45 10.01 -25.22 -11.83
C THR A 45 9.97 -25.09 -10.31
N SER A 46 10.03 -26.22 -9.58
CA SER A 46 10.05 -26.21 -8.12
C SER A 46 11.19 -25.39 -7.52
N GLU A 47 12.35 -25.35 -8.19
CA GLU A 47 13.49 -24.51 -7.78
C GLU A 47 13.21 -23.01 -7.98
N GLN A 48 12.60 -22.63 -9.11
CA GLN A 48 12.18 -21.25 -9.36
C GLN A 48 11.13 -20.79 -8.35
N VAL A 49 10.15 -21.63 -8.03
CA VAL A 49 9.13 -21.33 -7.00
C VAL A 49 9.78 -21.02 -5.66
N GLN A 50 10.69 -21.89 -5.19
CA GLN A 50 11.37 -21.69 -3.90
C GLN A 50 12.17 -20.37 -3.87
N LYS A 51 12.87 -20.03 -4.95
CA LYS A 51 13.64 -18.78 -5.04
C LYS A 51 12.72 -17.54 -5.09
N VAL A 52 11.62 -17.61 -5.83
CA VAL A 52 10.62 -16.52 -5.87
C VAL A 52 9.99 -16.33 -4.50
N ASP A 53 9.62 -17.40 -3.80
CA ASP A 53 9.04 -17.33 -2.45
C ASP A 53 10.00 -16.67 -1.45
N GLN A 54 11.29 -17.02 -1.50
CA GLN A 54 12.31 -16.38 -0.66
C GLN A 54 12.41 -14.87 -0.94
N LEU A 55 12.48 -14.48 -2.21
CA LEU A 55 12.51 -13.07 -2.62
C LEU A 55 11.25 -12.31 -2.17
N GLN A 56 10.09 -12.93 -2.29
CA GLN A 56 8.83 -12.34 -1.82
C GLN A 56 8.81 -12.16 -0.30
N GLN A 57 9.31 -13.13 0.47
CA GLN A 57 9.41 -13.01 1.94
C GLN A 57 10.35 -11.87 2.37
N GLU A 58 11.51 -11.74 1.71
CA GLU A 58 12.44 -10.64 1.94
C GLU A 58 11.78 -9.28 1.62
N ALA A 59 11.09 -9.18 0.49
CA ALA A 59 10.38 -7.98 0.10
C ALA A 59 9.25 -7.64 1.08
N LEU A 60 8.49 -8.62 1.57
CA LEU A 60 7.47 -8.43 2.60
C LEU A 60 8.07 -7.94 3.93
N ALA A 61 9.23 -8.44 4.34
CA ALA A 61 9.92 -7.95 5.53
C ALA A 61 10.34 -6.47 5.36
N ARG A 62 10.94 -6.13 4.22
CA ARG A 62 11.32 -4.74 3.90
C ARG A 62 10.12 -3.81 3.84
N ASN A 63 9.05 -4.22 3.18
CA ASN A 63 7.80 -3.45 3.04
C ASN A 63 7.13 -3.20 4.39
N ARG A 64 7.18 -4.16 5.34
CA ARG A 64 6.67 -3.94 6.71
C ARG A 64 7.42 -2.82 7.43
N SER A 65 8.74 -2.78 7.32
CA SER A 65 9.56 -1.71 7.92
C SER A 65 9.28 -0.35 7.27
N LEU A 66 9.19 -0.29 5.94
CA LEU A 66 8.83 0.94 5.22
C LEU A 66 7.43 1.44 5.59
N ALA A 67 6.45 0.53 5.71
CA ALA A 67 5.10 0.87 6.15
C ALA A 67 5.12 1.49 7.55
N GLN A 68 5.81 0.89 8.52
CA GLN A 68 5.92 1.47 9.86
C GLN A 68 6.49 2.90 9.85
N GLN A 69 7.51 3.15 9.02
CA GLN A 69 8.10 4.48 8.86
C GLN A 69 7.13 5.48 8.21
N LEU A 70 6.37 5.04 7.21
CA LEU A 70 5.36 5.85 6.53
C LEU A 70 4.24 6.26 7.50
N TRP A 71 3.77 5.33 8.32
CA TRP A 71 2.77 5.60 9.37
C TRP A 71 3.28 6.62 10.39
N ALA A 72 4.52 6.49 10.86
CA ALA A 72 5.13 7.44 11.79
C ALA A 72 5.32 8.84 11.16
N ALA A 73 5.70 8.90 9.88
CA ALA A 73 5.82 10.16 9.15
C ALA A 73 4.45 10.83 8.95
N GLN A 74 3.42 10.05 8.62
CA GLN A 74 2.05 10.54 8.49
C GLN A 74 1.49 11.05 9.81
N ASP A 75 1.73 10.36 10.93
CA ASP A 75 1.35 10.85 12.26
C ASP A 75 2.01 12.19 12.58
N THR A 76 3.31 12.31 12.31
CA THR A 76 4.06 13.56 12.50
C THR A 76 3.46 14.70 11.66
N LEU A 77 3.19 14.45 10.38
CA LEU A 77 2.56 15.42 9.49
C LEU A 77 1.16 15.82 10.00
N ASN A 78 0.37 14.87 10.49
CA ASN A 78 -0.96 15.13 11.05
C ASN A 78 -0.87 16.01 12.32
N ARG A 79 0.11 15.75 13.20
CA ARG A 79 0.35 16.57 14.40
C ARG A 79 0.74 18.00 14.03
N LEU A 80 1.64 18.18 13.06
CA LEU A 80 2.05 19.51 12.58
C LEU A 80 0.87 20.31 11.99
N HIS A 81 -0.01 19.66 11.23
CA HIS A 81 -1.20 20.32 10.67
C HIS A 81 -2.24 20.73 11.71
N ARG A 82 -2.30 20.03 12.85
CA ARG A 82 -3.22 20.30 13.97
C ARG A 82 -2.68 21.34 14.95
N SER A 83 -1.43 21.77 14.82
CA SER A 83 -0.84 22.82 15.67
C SER A 83 -1.58 24.15 15.48
N GLU A 84 -1.81 24.88 16.58
CA GLU A 84 -2.42 26.22 16.56
C GLU A 84 -1.62 27.20 15.70
N LYS A 85 -0.28 27.15 15.81
CA LYS A 85 0.64 27.84 14.92
C LYS A 85 1.30 26.81 14.00
N ARG A 86 0.97 26.88 12.71
CA ARG A 86 1.53 25.97 11.70
C ARG A 86 2.98 26.34 11.43
N ASP A 87 3.85 25.36 11.60
CA ASP A 87 5.23 25.40 11.13
C ASP A 87 5.26 24.85 9.69
N TRP A 88 5.25 25.75 8.72
CA TRP A 88 5.19 25.40 7.30
C TRP A 88 6.45 24.68 6.81
N ASP A 89 7.61 24.99 7.40
CA ASP A 89 8.86 24.35 7.00
C ASP A 89 8.92 22.92 7.54
N ALA A 90 8.49 22.71 8.78
CA ALA A 90 8.35 21.36 9.33
C ALA A 90 7.32 20.52 8.55
N ILE A 91 6.20 21.11 8.13
CA ILE A 91 5.21 20.44 7.27
C ILE A 91 5.84 20.02 5.93
N ARG A 92 6.64 20.90 5.29
CA ARG A 92 7.32 20.59 4.04
C ARG A 92 8.32 19.44 4.20
N VAL A 93 9.11 19.46 5.27
CA VAL A 93 10.08 18.39 5.58
C VAL A 93 9.37 17.06 5.85
N ALA A 94 8.31 17.05 6.66
CA ALA A 94 7.54 15.85 6.93
C ALA A 94 6.87 15.29 5.67
N SER A 95 6.38 16.16 4.78
CA SER A 95 5.81 15.77 3.49
C SER A 95 6.86 15.18 2.56
N GLN A 96 8.05 15.78 2.49
CA GLN A 96 9.16 15.24 1.69
C GLN A 96 9.55 13.83 2.14
N LYS A 97 9.64 13.61 3.46
CA LYS A 97 9.95 12.29 4.02
C LYS A 97 8.95 11.22 3.58
N ILE A 98 7.66 11.56 3.50
CA ILE A 98 6.62 10.65 3.00
C ILE A 98 6.87 10.29 1.54
N PHE A 99 7.17 11.27 0.69
CA PHE A 99 7.47 11.00 -0.73
C PHE A 99 8.73 10.15 -0.91
N ASP A 100 9.77 10.40 -0.11
CA ASP A 100 10.99 9.60 -0.16
C ASP A 100 10.73 8.15 0.25
N LEU A 101 9.89 7.91 1.26
CA LEU A 101 9.49 6.56 1.69
C LEU A 101 8.64 5.86 0.63
N GLN A 102 7.73 6.57 -0.04
CA GLN A 102 6.95 6.04 -1.16
C GLN A 102 7.86 5.66 -2.33
N ARG A 103 8.85 6.48 -2.65
CA ARG A 103 9.86 6.17 -3.67
C ARG A 103 10.64 4.90 -3.29
N GLN A 104 11.09 4.77 -2.04
CA GLN A 104 11.79 3.57 -1.59
C GLN A 104 10.93 2.30 -1.71
N GLN A 105 9.61 2.40 -1.51
CA GLN A 105 8.69 1.29 -1.71
C GLN A 105 8.60 0.90 -3.19
N LEU A 106 8.51 1.88 -4.09
CA LEU A 106 8.53 1.64 -5.54
C LEU A 106 9.86 1.01 -5.99
N ASP A 107 10.98 1.56 -5.54
CA ASP A 107 12.31 1.04 -5.87
C ASP A 107 12.48 -0.41 -5.38
N ALA A 108 11.96 -0.75 -4.20
CA ALA A 108 11.97 -2.12 -3.69
C ALA A 108 11.12 -3.08 -4.53
N ALA A 109 9.99 -2.62 -5.07
CA ALA A 109 9.15 -3.41 -5.96
C ALA A 109 9.82 -3.66 -7.32
N ILE A 110 10.47 -2.64 -7.88
CA ILE A 110 11.25 -2.75 -9.11
C ILE A 110 12.41 -3.75 -8.92
N ASP A 111 13.15 -3.65 -7.82
CA ASP A 111 14.24 -4.59 -7.47
C ASP A 111 13.73 -6.03 -7.37
N LEU A 112 12.59 -6.26 -6.69
CA LEU A 112 11.97 -7.58 -6.63
C LEU A 112 11.62 -8.11 -8.03
N GLN A 113 10.99 -7.29 -8.88
CA GLN A 113 10.63 -7.70 -10.23
C GLN A 113 11.86 -8.06 -11.06
N GLN A 114 12.92 -7.26 -11.00
CA GLN A 114 14.17 -7.55 -11.72
C GLN A 114 14.79 -8.87 -11.28
N LYS A 115 14.76 -9.17 -9.97
CA LYS A 115 15.26 -10.44 -9.44
C LYS A 115 14.41 -11.61 -9.89
N ILE A 116 13.08 -11.48 -9.87
CA ILE A 116 12.16 -12.50 -10.40
C ILE A 116 12.43 -12.71 -11.89
N ASP A 117 12.48 -11.65 -12.70
CA ASP A 117 12.76 -11.71 -14.14
C ASP A 117 14.07 -12.45 -14.44
N GLY A 118 15.10 -12.28 -13.61
CA GLY A 118 16.38 -12.98 -13.72
C GLY A 118 16.32 -14.49 -13.45
N LEU A 119 15.28 -14.98 -12.79
CA LEU A 119 15.04 -16.42 -12.57
C LEU A 119 14.28 -17.08 -13.70
N LEU A 120 13.64 -16.30 -14.57
CA LEU A 120 12.73 -16.79 -15.61
C LEU A 120 13.44 -17.01 -16.95
N THR A 121 12.87 -17.92 -17.75
CA THR A 121 13.21 -18.03 -19.17
C THR A 121 12.58 -16.89 -19.98
N ASP A 122 13.05 -16.68 -21.21
CA ASP A 122 12.46 -15.68 -22.12
C ASP A 122 10.96 -15.90 -22.35
N SER A 123 10.53 -17.17 -22.50
CA SER A 123 9.11 -17.51 -22.67
C SER A 123 8.30 -17.16 -21.42
N GLN A 124 8.78 -17.56 -20.24
CA GLN A 124 8.11 -17.26 -18.97
C GLN A 124 8.01 -15.74 -18.73
N ARG A 125 9.07 -14.97 -19.08
CA ARG A 125 9.02 -13.49 -19.03
C ARG A 125 7.99 -12.93 -19.99
N TRP A 126 7.89 -13.46 -21.20
CA TRP A 126 6.93 -13.00 -22.20
C TRP A 126 5.48 -13.30 -21.77
N ASP A 127 5.23 -14.48 -21.21
CA ASP A 127 3.93 -14.88 -20.66
C ASP A 127 3.52 -13.99 -19.50
N MET A 128 4.46 -13.73 -18.60
CA MET A 128 4.25 -12.76 -17.53
C MET A 128 3.93 -11.39 -18.11
N ALA A 129 4.76 -10.82 -19.00
CA ALA A 129 4.49 -9.50 -19.59
C ALA A 129 3.12 -9.39 -20.28
N ARG A 130 2.60 -10.47 -20.87
CA ARG A 130 1.23 -10.52 -21.42
C ARG A 130 0.16 -10.48 -20.34
N SER A 131 0.32 -11.22 -19.25
CA SER A 131 -0.61 -11.18 -18.11
C SER A 131 -0.75 -9.78 -17.52
N TRP A 132 0.35 -9.02 -17.47
CA TRP A 132 0.35 -7.62 -17.03
C TRP A 132 -0.43 -6.70 -17.98
N ARG A 133 -0.35 -6.92 -19.29
CA ARG A 133 -1.16 -6.17 -20.29
C ARG A 133 -2.64 -6.52 -20.22
N GLY A 134 -2.98 -7.73 -19.75
CA GLY A 134 -4.38 -8.16 -19.55
C GLY A 134 -5.03 -7.58 -18.29
N TYR A 135 -4.24 -7.16 -17.30
CA TYR A 135 -4.72 -6.72 -15.98
C TYR A 135 -4.28 -5.28 -15.60
N GLY A 136 -4.00 -4.38 -16.57
CA GLY A 136 -3.71 -2.97 -16.20
C GLY A 136 -3.64 -1.90 -17.30
N TRP A 137 -4.41 -0.82 -17.05
CA TRP A 137 -4.30 0.60 -17.48
C TRP A 137 -5.03 1.13 -18.71
N MET A 138 -5.48 0.28 -19.64
CA MET A 138 -6.61 0.60 -20.50
C MET A 138 -7.42 -0.68 -20.61
N GLY A 139 -8.69 -0.64 -20.21
CA GLY A 139 -9.62 -1.67 -20.64
C GLY A 139 -9.61 -1.68 -22.17
N ALA A 140 -8.91 -2.64 -22.76
CA ALA A 140 -8.99 -2.88 -24.18
C ALA A 140 -10.34 -3.56 -24.43
N GLN A 141 -11.24 -2.78 -25.02
CA GLN A 141 -12.42 -3.24 -25.74
C GLN A 141 -12.00 -4.03 -26.98
#